data_AF-A0A9P4H5E0-F1
#
_entry.id   AF-A0A9P4H5E0-F1
#
_cell.length_a   1.000
_cell.length_b   1.000
_cell.length_c   1.000
_cell.angle_alpha   90.00
_cell.angle_beta   90.00
_cell.angle_gamma   90.00
#
_symmetry.space_group_name_H-M   'P 1'
#
loop_
_entity.id
_entity.type
_entity.pdbx_description
1 polymer ?
#
loop_
_entity_poly.entity_id
_entity_poly.type
_entity_poly.pdbx_seq_one_letter_code
_entity_poly.pdbx_strand_id
1 'polypeptide(L)'
;MADPLYELLVPYFDTQDAQLRPSPRDAVTNTYLARLATLPLAALTSSEQHLLSQSSQSVLRSLQALSKRSHKPIISSNDHLAHLRETLPQLGKDAGTIQAELPKLETAAQKFSEKYSKSSENAILERRRKAMLLSRNVDRVTDVLDLPTLLSTAISSSTAAVQANTSTAASNANYASALDLHAHIKRLHTLYPDSQLISSLTAQAEQEMKTMTANLISSLQSQGIKLAGAMRTIGWLRRVAPELDESWATKQTSFGSGEGSLGALFLVCRLACLESVLAALEPLRELADQESERRVKGATKGDAGWAAGQQTEKYLKKYLEIFREQSFAIISMYKSIFPSALPAPGSEESAPAVKPVTQSNPLQPIPSALATFPLHLVEILFDTLRIYLPNVQDHSARDSLLTQVLYCAGSLGRLGGDFSMMIALLEEDLRADLGEADGATEEQEVEEEWVEVMKKHRVQASRLELLASGVGTGRTTSPVDRTASPLK
;
A
#
# COMPACT_ATOMS: atom_id res chain seq x y z
N MET A 1 -93.92 -72.60 -25.41
CA MET A 1 -95.34 -72.52 -25.84
C MET A 1 -96.05 -71.78 -24.72
N ALA A 2 -96.89 -70.80 -25.06
CA ALA A 2 -97.61 -70.04 -24.03
C ALA A 2 -98.55 -71.01 -23.29
N ASP A 3 -98.70 -70.82 -21.98
CA ASP A 3 -99.58 -71.62 -21.14
C ASP A 3 -101.02 -71.51 -21.68
N PRO A 4 -101.78 -72.59 -21.93
CA PRO A 4 -103.15 -72.51 -22.48
C PRO A 4 -104.10 -71.62 -21.66
N LEU A 5 -103.84 -71.47 -20.36
CA LEU A 5 -104.53 -70.53 -19.48
C LEU A 5 -104.22 -69.06 -19.80
N TYR A 6 -103.00 -68.75 -20.23
CA TYR A 6 -102.62 -67.40 -20.67
C TYR A 6 -103.40 -67.02 -21.94
N GLU A 7 -103.46 -67.91 -22.94
CA GLU A 7 -104.21 -67.67 -24.18
C GLU A 7 -105.72 -67.47 -23.94
N LEU A 8 -106.29 -68.13 -22.92
CA LEU A 8 -107.69 -67.96 -22.51
C LEU A 8 -107.96 -66.60 -21.83
N LEU A 9 -106.97 -66.06 -21.12
CA LEU A 9 -107.07 -64.79 -20.37
C LEU A 9 -106.70 -63.56 -21.22
N VAL A 10 -106.04 -63.75 -22.37
CA VAL A 10 -105.68 -62.70 -23.34
C VAL A 10 -106.83 -61.74 -23.69
N PRO A 11 -108.05 -62.20 -23.99
CA PRO A 11 -109.17 -61.30 -24.32
C PRO A 11 -109.60 -60.41 -23.15
N TYR A 12 -109.37 -60.85 -21.90
CA TYR A 12 -109.75 -60.11 -20.71
C TYR A 12 -108.71 -59.05 -20.32
N PHE A 13 -107.42 -59.28 -20.58
CA PHE A 13 -106.38 -58.26 -20.40
C PHE A 13 -106.60 -57.04 -21.33
N ASP A 14 -107.07 -57.30 -22.55
CA ASP A 14 -107.31 -56.24 -23.55
C ASP A 14 -108.55 -55.38 -23.22
N THR A 15 -109.42 -55.82 -22.31
CA THR A 15 -110.62 -55.06 -21.88
C THR A 15 -110.39 -54.14 -20.67
N GLN A 16 -109.33 -54.36 -19.88
CA GLN A 16 -109.06 -53.57 -18.66
C GLN A 16 -107.90 -52.59 -18.78
N ASP A 17 -106.86 -52.86 -19.57
CA ASP A 17 -105.91 -51.85 -20.11
C ASP A 17 -104.77 -52.53 -20.89
N ALA A 18 -104.58 -52.19 -22.17
CA ALA A 18 -103.63 -52.88 -23.06
C ALA A 18 -102.14 -52.61 -22.75
N GLN A 19 -101.79 -51.57 -21.97
CA GLN A 19 -100.40 -51.18 -21.71
C GLN A 19 -99.69 -51.99 -20.62
N LEU A 20 -100.42 -52.83 -19.87
CA LEU A 20 -99.88 -53.66 -18.78
C LEU A 20 -99.83 -55.15 -19.12
N ARG A 21 -99.86 -55.53 -20.42
CA ARG A 21 -99.77 -56.94 -20.83
C ARG A 21 -98.45 -57.55 -20.33
N PRO A 22 -98.47 -58.53 -19.40
CA PRO A 22 -97.26 -59.19 -18.95
C PRO A 22 -96.70 -60.06 -20.09
N SER A 23 -95.37 -60.03 -20.28
CA SER A 23 -94.73 -60.78 -21.37
C SER A 23 -94.91 -62.30 -21.16
N PRO A 24 -95.21 -63.09 -22.20
CA PRO A 24 -95.48 -64.54 -22.08
C PRO A 24 -94.25 -65.36 -21.64
N ARG A 25 -93.08 -64.74 -21.55
CA ARG A 25 -91.81 -65.35 -21.13
C ARG A 25 -91.40 -64.97 -19.71
N ASP A 26 -92.17 -64.14 -19.02
CA ASP A 26 -91.83 -63.76 -17.65
C ASP A 26 -92.02 -64.95 -16.69
N ALA A 27 -90.95 -65.35 -16.02
CA ALA A 27 -90.91 -66.54 -15.18
C ALA A 27 -91.84 -66.41 -13.96
N VAL A 28 -92.06 -65.19 -13.48
CA VAL A 28 -92.95 -64.91 -12.34
C VAL A 28 -94.41 -65.05 -12.76
N THR A 29 -94.77 -64.61 -13.97
CA THR A 29 -96.12 -64.75 -14.51
C THR A 29 -96.46 -66.22 -14.76
N ASN A 30 -95.55 -66.98 -15.38
CA ASN A 30 -95.79 -68.40 -15.67
C ASN A 30 -95.89 -69.27 -14.39
N THR A 31 -95.11 -68.96 -13.35
CA THR A 31 -95.21 -69.66 -12.06
C THR A 31 -96.51 -69.32 -11.32
N TYR A 32 -97.02 -68.09 -11.46
CA TYR A 32 -98.33 -67.71 -10.93
C TYR A 32 -99.48 -68.42 -11.66
N LEU A 33 -99.46 -68.46 -13.00
CA LEU A 33 -100.47 -69.14 -13.80
C LEU A 33 -100.52 -70.66 -13.51
N ALA A 34 -99.36 -71.30 -13.38
CA ALA A 34 -99.27 -72.70 -12.97
C ALA A 34 -99.87 -72.93 -11.57
N ARG A 35 -99.71 -71.98 -10.64
CA ARG A 35 -100.33 -72.05 -9.31
C ARG A 35 -101.85 -71.92 -9.39
N LEU A 36 -102.38 -71.03 -10.24
CA LEU A 36 -103.83 -70.87 -10.43
C LEU A 36 -104.49 -72.16 -10.92
N ALA A 37 -103.84 -72.88 -11.84
CA ALA A 37 -104.34 -74.16 -12.34
C ALA A 37 -104.50 -75.24 -11.25
N THR A 38 -103.80 -75.10 -10.11
CA THR A 38 -103.82 -76.08 -9.02
C THR A 38 -104.82 -75.77 -7.90
N LEU A 39 -105.53 -74.64 -7.95
CA LEU A 39 -106.42 -74.18 -6.89
C LEU A 39 -107.91 -74.51 -7.17
N PRO A 40 -108.72 -74.85 -6.13
CA PRO A 40 -110.16 -75.07 -6.29
C PRO A 40 -110.93 -73.78 -6.65
N LEU A 41 -112.00 -73.89 -7.45
CA LEU A 41 -112.76 -72.74 -7.97
C LEU A 41 -113.29 -71.80 -6.87
N ALA A 42 -113.72 -72.35 -5.73
CA ALA A 42 -114.20 -71.56 -4.57
C ALA A 42 -113.09 -70.71 -3.92
N ALA A 43 -111.83 -71.15 -4.01
CA ALA A 43 -110.67 -70.43 -3.51
C ALA A 43 -110.24 -69.29 -4.44
N LEU A 44 -110.38 -69.47 -5.77
CA LEU A 44 -110.12 -68.40 -6.76
C LEU A 44 -111.05 -67.21 -6.56
N THR A 45 -112.36 -67.44 -6.40
CA THR A 45 -113.34 -66.34 -6.31
C THR A 45 -113.29 -65.55 -5.00
N SER A 46 -112.80 -66.14 -3.91
CA SER A 46 -112.90 -65.53 -2.57
C SER A 46 -111.55 -65.17 -1.95
N SER A 47 -110.52 -66.00 -2.10
CA SER A 47 -109.24 -65.83 -1.39
C SER A 47 -108.13 -65.27 -2.27
N GLU A 48 -108.14 -65.58 -3.58
CA GLU A 48 -107.07 -65.16 -4.48
C GLU A 48 -106.96 -63.63 -4.64
N GLN A 49 -108.08 -62.93 -4.85
CA GLN A 49 -108.05 -61.46 -4.99
C GLN A 49 -107.52 -60.77 -3.72
N HIS A 50 -107.83 -61.33 -2.55
CA HIS A 50 -107.29 -60.85 -1.29
C HIS A 50 -105.79 -61.18 -1.15
N LEU A 51 -105.34 -62.35 -1.58
CA LEU A 51 -103.92 -62.74 -1.56
C LEU A 51 -103.07 -61.95 -2.55
N LEU A 52 -103.59 -61.66 -3.75
CA LEU A 52 -102.90 -60.87 -4.76
C LEU A 52 -102.76 -59.42 -4.33
N SER A 53 -103.83 -58.82 -3.80
CA SER A 53 -103.75 -57.46 -3.24
C SER A 53 -102.80 -57.41 -2.04
N GLN A 54 -102.80 -58.42 -1.17
CA GLN A 54 -101.83 -58.54 -0.07
C GLN A 54 -100.39 -58.69 -0.57
N SER A 55 -100.15 -59.50 -1.59
CA SER A 55 -98.82 -59.70 -2.19
C SER A 55 -98.32 -58.43 -2.88
N SER A 56 -99.16 -57.78 -3.69
CA SER A 56 -98.81 -56.50 -4.32
C SER A 56 -98.51 -55.42 -3.28
N GLN A 57 -99.31 -55.32 -2.21
CA GLN A 57 -99.03 -54.38 -1.12
C GLN A 57 -97.76 -54.75 -0.36
N SER A 58 -97.46 -56.04 -0.20
CA SER A 58 -96.21 -56.51 0.41
C SER A 58 -94.99 -56.16 -0.45
N VAL A 59 -95.06 -56.36 -1.77
CA VAL A 59 -93.98 -56.02 -2.72
C VAL A 59 -93.81 -54.51 -2.84
N LEU A 60 -94.90 -53.74 -2.90
CA LEU A 60 -94.80 -52.28 -2.88
C LEU A 60 -94.18 -51.78 -1.57
N ARG A 61 -94.56 -52.36 -0.43
CA ARG A 61 -93.93 -52.02 0.85
C ARG A 61 -92.47 -52.46 0.90
N SER A 62 -92.10 -53.61 0.32
CA SER A 62 -90.71 -54.07 0.29
C SER A 62 -89.85 -53.22 -0.65
N LEU A 63 -90.41 -52.77 -1.78
CA LEU A 63 -89.75 -51.87 -2.71
C LEU A 63 -89.66 -50.45 -2.15
N GLN A 64 -90.69 -49.96 -1.49
CA GLN A 64 -90.65 -48.70 -0.75
C GLN A 64 -89.66 -48.78 0.42
N ALA A 65 -89.61 -49.88 1.15
CA ALA A 65 -88.64 -50.10 2.22
C ALA A 65 -87.21 -50.23 1.67
N LEU A 66 -87.02 -50.90 0.55
CA LEU A 66 -85.74 -51.01 -0.14
C LEU A 66 -85.31 -49.64 -0.64
N SER A 67 -86.15 -48.92 -1.37
CA SER A 67 -85.91 -47.55 -1.82
C SER A 67 -85.59 -46.64 -0.63
N LYS A 68 -86.37 -46.67 0.46
CA LYS A 68 -86.09 -45.87 1.65
C LYS A 68 -84.76 -46.26 2.30
N ARG A 69 -84.44 -47.55 2.37
CA ARG A 69 -83.19 -48.07 2.96
C ARG A 69 -81.97 -47.80 2.08
N SER A 70 -82.12 -47.89 0.76
CA SER A 70 -81.01 -47.93 -0.21
C SER A 70 -81.05 -46.81 -1.25
N HIS A 71 -81.89 -45.78 -1.11
CA HIS A 71 -81.86 -44.62 -2.03
C HIS A 71 -80.50 -43.92 -1.98
N LYS A 72 -79.90 -43.77 -0.79
CA LYS A 72 -78.56 -43.18 -0.66
C LYS A 72 -77.48 -43.92 -1.46
N PRO A 73 -77.31 -45.26 -1.32
CA PRO A 73 -76.32 -45.98 -2.12
C PRO A 73 -76.66 -46.03 -3.63
N ILE A 74 -77.95 -46.01 -4.00
CA ILE A 74 -78.35 -45.95 -5.41
C ILE A 74 -77.98 -44.59 -6.01
N ILE A 75 -78.26 -43.49 -5.30
CA ILE A 75 -77.89 -42.14 -5.72
C ILE A 75 -76.37 -42.02 -5.77
N SER A 76 -75.64 -42.46 -4.75
CA SER A 76 -74.18 -42.40 -4.75
C SER A 76 -73.56 -43.23 -5.88
N SER A 77 -74.15 -44.40 -6.19
CA SER A 77 -73.70 -45.22 -7.33
C SER A 77 -73.90 -44.49 -8.66
N ASN A 78 -75.07 -43.87 -8.85
CA ASN A 78 -75.34 -43.07 -10.04
C ASN A 78 -74.41 -41.85 -10.13
N ASP A 79 -74.17 -41.15 -9.03
CA ASP A 79 -73.24 -40.02 -8.96
C ASP A 79 -71.81 -40.47 -9.27
N HIS A 80 -71.39 -41.64 -8.77
CA HIS A 80 -70.08 -42.21 -9.09
C HIS A 80 -69.97 -42.62 -10.57
N LEU A 81 -71.03 -43.17 -11.17
CA LEU A 81 -71.05 -43.48 -12.60
C LEU A 81 -71.01 -42.21 -13.47
N ALA A 82 -71.73 -41.17 -13.07
CA ALA A 82 -71.69 -39.87 -13.73
C ALA A 82 -70.30 -39.23 -13.62
N HIS A 83 -69.70 -39.25 -12.43
CA HIS A 83 -68.35 -38.76 -12.19
C HIS A 83 -67.31 -39.56 -12.99
N LEU A 84 -67.44 -40.90 -13.03
CA LEU A 84 -66.53 -41.76 -13.81
C LEU A 84 -66.62 -41.46 -15.32
N ARG A 85 -67.81 -41.15 -15.81
CA ARG A 85 -68.01 -40.71 -17.21
C ARG A 85 -67.26 -39.42 -17.54
N GLU A 86 -67.05 -38.54 -16.56
CA GLU A 86 -66.29 -37.29 -16.74
C GLU A 86 -64.79 -37.48 -16.51
N THR A 87 -64.39 -38.25 -15.50
CA THR A 87 -62.97 -38.44 -15.15
C THR A 87 -62.23 -39.35 -16.11
N LEU A 88 -62.89 -40.35 -16.71
CA LEU A 88 -62.22 -41.28 -17.64
C LEU A 88 -61.69 -40.56 -18.91
N PRO A 89 -62.46 -39.65 -19.55
CA PRO A 89 -61.94 -38.80 -20.61
C PRO A 89 -60.84 -37.82 -20.16
N GLN A 90 -60.94 -37.26 -18.95
CA GLN A 90 -59.89 -36.38 -18.40
C GLN A 90 -58.59 -37.15 -18.21
N LEU A 91 -58.65 -38.34 -17.60
CA LEU A 91 -57.50 -39.22 -17.44
C LEU A 91 -56.92 -39.65 -18.80
N GLY A 92 -57.77 -39.91 -19.80
CA GLY A 92 -57.32 -40.19 -21.15
C GLY A 92 -56.58 -39.02 -21.81
N LYS A 93 -57.07 -37.79 -21.60
CA LYS A 93 -56.38 -36.56 -22.04
C LYS A 93 -55.06 -36.37 -21.32
N ASP A 94 -55.04 -36.51 -19.99
CA ASP A 94 -53.84 -36.35 -19.17
C ASP A 94 -52.79 -37.43 -19.46
N ALA A 95 -53.21 -38.68 -19.69
CA ALA A 95 -52.31 -39.74 -20.15
C ALA A 95 -51.76 -39.42 -21.55
N GLY A 96 -52.58 -38.88 -22.44
CA GLY A 96 -52.16 -38.44 -23.77
C GLY A 96 -51.16 -37.28 -23.74
N THR A 97 -51.35 -36.29 -22.84
CA THR A 97 -50.40 -35.18 -22.67
C THR A 97 -49.08 -35.66 -22.08
N ILE A 98 -49.11 -36.54 -21.08
CA ILE A 98 -47.90 -37.17 -20.51
C ILE A 98 -47.16 -37.94 -21.61
N GLN A 99 -47.86 -38.74 -22.41
CA GLN A 99 -47.25 -39.51 -23.49
C GLN A 99 -46.60 -38.61 -24.56
N ALA A 100 -47.20 -37.45 -24.84
CA ALA A 100 -46.66 -36.50 -25.81
C ALA A 100 -45.46 -35.69 -25.28
N GLU A 101 -45.43 -35.33 -23.99
CA GLU A 101 -44.38 -34.50 -23.38
C GLU A 101 -43.18 -35.32 -22.87
N LEU A 102 -43.38 -36.59 -22.50
CA LEU A 102 -42.31 -37.48 -22.04
C LEU A 102 -41.10 -37.58 -23.00
N PRO A 103 -41.27 -37.78 -24.33
CA PRO A 103 -40.12 -37.84 -25.23
C PRO A 103 -39.39 -36.50 -25.36
N LYS A 104 -40.08 -35.36 -25.21
CA LYS A 104 -39.43 -34.05 -25.20
C LYS A 104 -38.56 -33.88 -23.95
N LEU A 105 -39.05 -34.34 -22.80
CA LEU A 105 -38.29 -34.35 -21.56
C LEU A 105 -37.07 -35.28 -21.64
N GLU A 106 -37.25 -36.49 -22.18
CA GLU A 106 -36.16 -37.46 -22.33
C GLU A 106 -35.07 -36.94 -23.28
N THR A 107 -35.45 -36.39 -24.44
CA THR A 107 -34.48 -35.78 -25.36
C THR A 107 -33.79 -34.56 -24.75
N ALA A 108 -34.48 -33.75 -23.94
CA ALA A 108 -33.86 -32.65 -23.20
C ALA A 108 -32.88 -33.15 -22.12
N ALA A 109 -33.22 -34.23 -21.41
CA ALA A 109 -32.37 -34.86 -20.40
C ALA A 109 -31.13 -35.51 -21.03
N GLN A 110 -31.27 -36.19 -22.18
CA GLN A 110 -30.14 -36.73 -22.94
C GLN A 110 -29.21 -35.60 -23.43
N LYS A 111 -29.76 -34.54 -24.02
CA LYS A 111 -28.99 -33.35 -24.42
C LYS A 111 -28.27 -32.71 -23.23
N PHE A 112 -28.91 -32.65 -22.06
CA PHE A 112 -28.27 -32.15 -20.84
C PHE A 112 -27.14 -33.07 -20.38
N SER A 113 -27.38 -34.39 -20.36
CA SER A 113 -26.39 -35.39 -19.98
C SER A 113 -25.15 -35.37 -20.88
N GLU A 114 -25.35 -35.28 -22.19
CA GLU A 114 -24.26 -35.18 -23.17
C GLU A 114 -23.46 -33.88 -22.97
N LYS A 115 -24.16 -32.73 -22.91
CA LYS A 115 -23.55 -31.39 -22.78
C LYS A 115 -22.80 -31.18 -21.46
N TYR A 116 -23.19 -31.88 -20.40
CA TYR A 116 -22.57 -31.75 -19.07
C TYR A 116 -21.92 -33.04 -18.59
N SER A 117 -21.62 -33.97 -19.50
CA SER A 117 -20.92 -35.21 -19.17
C SER A 117 -19.51 -34.90 -18.66
N LYS A 118 -19.08 -35.65 -17.64
CA LYS A 118 -17.76 -35.49 -17.01
C LYS A 118 -16.60 -36.01 -17.88
N SER A 119 -16.93 -36.73 -18.95
CA SER A 119 -15.97 -37.38 -19.85
C SER A 119 -15.52 -36.49 -21.03
N SER A 120 -16.28 -35.43 -21.35
CA SER A 120 -15.88 -34.42 -22.32
C SER A 120 -15.42 -33.16 -21.59
N GLU A 121 -14.29 -32.57 -22.02
CA GLU A 121 -13.80 -31.30 -21.49
C GLU A 121 -14.75 -30.16 -21.91
N ASN A 122 -15.84 -30.02 -21.16
CA ASN A 122 -16.83 -29.00 -21.39
C ASN A 122 -16.32 -27.65 -20.87
N ALA A 123 -16.00 -26.73 -21.78
CA ALA A 123 -15.57 -25.37 -21.45
C ALA A 123 -16.54 -24.63 -20.51
N ILE A 124 -17.84 -24.96 -20.56
CA ILE A 124 -18.87 -24.39 -19.68
C ILE A 124 -18.71 -24.90 -18.23
N LEU A 125 -18.47 -26.21 -18.04
CA LEU A 125 -18.23 -26.78 -16.72
C LEU A 125 -16.90 -26.29 -16.15
N GLU A 126 -15.88 -26.17 -16.99
CA GLU A 126 -14.58 -25.63 -16.59
C GLU A 126 -14.69 -24.16 -16.19
N ARG A 127 -15.42 -23.35 -16.96
CA ARG A 127 -15.73 -21.95 -16.60
C ARG A 127 -16.50 -21.86 -15.29
N ARG A 128 -17.51 -22.71 -15.09
CA ARG A 128 -18.27 -22.75 -13.82
C ARG A 128 -17.38 -23.18 -12.64
N ARG A 129 -16.48 -24.16 -12.85
CA ARG A 129 -15.50 -24.59 -11.84
C ARG A 129 -14.54 -23.46 -11.50
N LYS A 130 -13.99 -22.77 -12.50
CA LYS A 130 -13.13 -21.59 -12.32
C LYS A 130 -13.88 -20.47 -11.60
N ALA A 131 -15.12 -20.18 -11.96
CA ALA A 131 -15.96 -19.18 -11.29
C ALA A 131 -16.28 -19.56 -9.83
N MET A 132 -16.57 -20.83 -9.54
CA MET A 132 -16.75 -21.30 -8.16
C MET A 132 -15.46 -21.22 -7.34
N LEU A 133 -14.31 -21.54 -7.95
CA LEU A 133 -13.00 -21.39 -7.30
C LEU A 133 -12.68 -19.92 -7.01
N LEU A 134 -12.99 -19.02 -7.95
CA LEU A 134 -12.81 -17.58 -7.76
C LEU A 134 -13.74 -17.07 -6.66
N SER A 135 -15.04 -17.41 -6.70
CA SER A 135 -16.02 -16.99 -5.71
C SER A 135 -15.64 -17.43 -4.30
N ARG A 136 -15.06 -18.63 -4.13
CA ARG A 136 -14.61 -19.11 -2.81
C ARG A 136 -13.36 -18.39 -2.31
N ASN A 137 -12.50 -17.92 -3.21
CA ASN A 137 -11.23 -17.29 -2.85
C ASN A 137 -11.25 -15.77 -3.09
N VAL A 138 -12.42 -15.18 -3.34
CA VAL A 138 -12.53 -13.78 -3.76
C VAL A 138 -11.93 -12.85 -2.71
N ASP A 139 -12.24 -13.08 -1.42
CA ASP A 139 -11.73 -12.27 -0.31
C ASP A 139 -10.20 -12.28 -0.27
N ARG A 140 -9.58 -13.45 -0.44
CA ARG A 140 -8.12 -13.60 -0.43
C ARG A 140 -7.45 -12.93 -1.64
N VAL A 141 -8.12 -12.94 -2.79
CA VAL A 141 -7.62 -12.25 -3.99
C VAL A 141 -7.76 -10.74 -3.83
N THR A 142 -8.86 -10.27 -3.24
CA THR A 142 -9.07 -8.87 -2.89
C THR A 142 -8.00 -8.39 -1.92
N ASP A 143 -7.71 -9.13 -0.84
CA ASP A 143 -6.66 -8.80 0.11
C ASP A 143 -5.29 -8.65 -0.57
N VAL A 144 -4.98 -9.50 -1.55
CA VAL A 144 -3.74 -9.42 -2.34
C VAL A 144 -3.72 -8.20 -3.25
N LEU A 145 -4.87 -7.86 -3.86
CA LEU A 145 -5.03 -6.68 -4.70
C LEU A 145 -4.98 -5.37 -3.89
N ASP A 146 -5.30 -5.41 -2.61
CA ASP A 146 -5.24 -4.27 -1.70
C ASP A 146 -3.82 -4.01 -1.15
N LEU A 147 -2.86 -4.93 -1.32
CA LEU A 147 -1.49 -4.75 -0.82
C LEU A 147 -0.79 -3.46 -1.32
N PRO A 148 -0.87 -3.06 -2.61
CA PRO A 148 -0.22 -1.85 -3.09
C PRO A 148 -0.92 -0.58 -2.60
N THR A 149 -2.24 -0.61 -2.39
CA THR A 149 -2.98 0.54 -1.84
C THR A 149 -2.69 0.70 -0.35
N LEU A 150 -2.53 -0.40 0.39
CA LEU A 150 -2.04 -0.38 1.76
C LEU A 150 -0.61 0.15 1.84
N LEU A 151 0.24 -0.24 0.89
CA LEU A 151 1.61 0.25 0.78
C LEU A 151 1.66 1.77 0.54
N SER A 152 0.91 2.27 -0.44
CA SER A 152 0.86 3.71 -0.73
C SER A 152 0.28 4.52 0.44
N THR A 153 -0.69 3.96 1.17
CA THR A 153 -1.25 4.57 2.39
C THR A 153 -0.24 4.60 3.53
N ALA A 154 0.51 3.52 3.75
CA ALA A 154 1.58 3.47 4.76
C ALA A 154 2.67 4.50 4.46
N ILE A 155 3.05 4.67 3.18
CA ILE A 155 4.03 5.66 2.75
C ILE A 155 3.47 7.08 2.92
N SER A 156 2.26 7.36 2.45
CA SER A 156 1.66 8.70 2.54
C SER A 156 1.40 9.14 3.99
N SER A 157 0.97 8.22 4.85
CA SER A 157 0.78 8.51 6.28
C SER A 157 2.11 8.77 6.99
N SER A 158 3.18 8.11 6.57
CA SER A 158 4.52 8.32 7.14
C SER A 158 5.10 9.71 6.81
N THR A 159 4.85 10.24 5.61
CA THR A 159 5.30 11.59 5.22
C THR A 159 4.48 12.69 5.89
N ALA A 160 3.15 12.50 5.97
CA ALA A 160 2.26 13.43 6.67
C ALA A 160 2.61 13.55 8.17
N ALA A 161 2.92 12.42 8.82
CA ALA A 161 3.30 12.41 10.23
C ALA A 161 4.61 13.17 10.51
N VAL A 162 5.57 13.12 9.58
CA VAL A 162 6.85 13.85 9.65
C VAL A 162 6.63 15.35 9.46
N GLN A 163 5.74 15.78 8.56
CA GLN A 163 5.42 17.20 8.36
C GLN A 163 4.61 17.80 9.51
N ALA A 164 3.77 17.01 10.18
CA ALA A 164 2.92 17.46 11.28
C ALA A 164 3.60 17.47 12.67
N ASN A 165 4.91 17.19 12.77
CA ASN A 165 5.65 17.01 14.05
C ASN A 165 4.96 16.05 15.04
N THR A 166 4.19 15.09 14.52
CA THR A 166 3.52 14.07 15.33
C THR A 166 4.49 12.97 15.77
N SER A 167 4.07 12.10 16.68
CA SER A 167 4.94 11.14 17.37
C SER A 167 5.84 10.34 16.41
N THR A 168 7.16 10.44 16.60
CA THR A 168 8.18 9.75 15.78
C THR A 168 8.06 8.23 15.83
N ALA A 169 7.34 7.67 16.80
CA ALA A 169 7.05 6.25 16.89
C ALA A 169 6.05 5.79 15.82
N ALA A 170 5.03 6.59 15.51
CA ALA A 170 4.01 6.24 14.53
C ALA A 170 4.57 6.22 13.11
N SER A 171 5.39 7.22 12.74
CA SER A 171 6.05 7.25 11.42
C SER A 171 7.02 6.08 11.25
N ASN A 172 7.79 5.73 12.29
CA ASN A 172 8.69 4.56 12.24
C ASN A 172 7.92 3.25 12.05
N ALA A 173 6.77 3.08 12.72
CA ALA A 173 5.94 1.89 12.58
C ALA A 173 5.36 1.78 11.15
N ASN A 174 4.94 2.90 10.56
CA ASN A 174 4.40 2.95 9.19
C ASN A 174 5.47 2.64 8.13
N TYR A 175 6.71 3.10 8.32
CA TYR A 175 7.83 2.73 7.42
C TYR A 175 8.21 1.25 7.55
N ALA A 176 8.18 0.71 8.77
CA ALA A 176 8.43 -0.72 8.99
C ALA A 176 7.35 -1.58 8.33
N SER A 177 6.07 -1.24 8.50
CA SER A 177 4.97 -1.98 7.88
C SER A 177 5.00 -1.90 6.35
N ALA A 178 5.36 -0.74 5.76
CA ALA A 178 5.55 -0.60 4.32
C ALA A 178 6.64 -1.54 3.79
N LEU A 179 7.76 -1.67 4.49
CA LEU A 179 8.83 -2.60 4.11
C LEU A 179 8.42 -4.07 4.24
N ASP A 180 7.68 -4.42 5.29
CA ASP A 180 7.17 -5.78 5.47
C ASP A 180 6.15 -6.14 4.37
N LEU A 181 5.28 -5.21 3.97
CA LEU A 181 4.36 -5.39 2.85
C LEU A 181 5.11 -5.58 1.53
N HIS A 182 6.13 -4.79 1.25
CA HIS A 182 6.95 -4.95 0.05
C HIS A 182 7.68 -6.31 0.03
N ALA A 183 8.24 -6.73 1.16
CA ALA A 183 8.88 -8.04 1.31
C ALA A 183 7.87 -9.18 1.09
N HIS A 184 6.64 -9.03 1.56
CA HIS A 184 5.56 -9.98 1.32
C HIS A 184 5.18 -10.06 -0.16
N ILE A 185 5.04 -8.93 -0.86
CA ILE A 185 4.76 -8.87 -2.31
C ILE A 185 5.88 -9.52 -3.11
N LYS A 186 7.15 -9.25 -2.77
CA LYS A 186 8.30 -9.91 -3.40
C LYS A 186 8.30 -11.42 -3.16
N ARG A 187 8.01 -11.86 -1.94
CA ARG A 187 7.89 -13.30 -1.63
C ARG A 187 6.75 -13.94 -2.45
N LEU A 188 5.61 -13.25 -2.57
CA LEU A 188 4.49 -13.73 -3.39
C LEU A 188 4.89 -13.90 -4.86
N HIS A 189 5.69 -12.98 -5.40
CA HIS A 189 6.25 -13.10 -6.75
C HIS A 189 7.17 -14.30 -6.90
N THR A 190 8.05 -14.57 -5.92
CA THR A 190 8.91 -15.77 -5.94
C THR A 190 8.13 -17.09 -5.88
N LEU A 191 6.96 -17.09 -5.23
CA LEU A 191 6.11 -18.28 -5.11
C LEU A 191 5.25 -18.52 -6.36
N TYR A 192 4.91 -17.47 -7.11
CA TYR A 192 4.00 -17.53 -8.25
C TYR A 192 4.49 -16.69 -9.44
N PRO A 193 5.62 -17.06 -10.06
CA PRO A 193 6.23 -16.28 -11.15
C PRO A 193 5.39 -16.23 -12.42
N ASP A 194 4.59 -17.26 -12.69
CA ASP A 194 3.79 -17.38 -13.93
C ASP A 194 2.53 -16.49 -13.94
N SER A 195 2.19 -15.88 -12.80
CA SER A 195 0.98 -15.06 -12.67
C SER A 195 1.24 -13.61 -13.09
N GLN A 196 0.63 -13.18 -14.19
CA GLN A 196 0.69 -11.80 -14.67
C GLN A 196 0.14 -10.80 -13.64
N LEU A 197 -0.86 -11.19 -12.83
CA LEU A 197 -1.42 -10.34 -11.78
C LEU A 197 -0.37 -10.01 -10.73
N ILE A 198 0.39 -11.02 -10.27
CA ILE A 198 1.42 -10.83 -9.25
C ILE A 198 2.61 -10.05 -9.83
N SER A 199 2.97 -10.26 -11.09
CA SER A 199 3.96 -9.40 -11.78
C SER A 199 3.52 -7.93 -11.82
N SER A 200 2.25 -7.64 -12.13
CA SER A 200 1.72 -6.27 -12.08
C SER A 200 1.72 -5.68 -10.66
N LEU A 201 1.43 -6.51 -9.66
CA LEU A 201 1.45 -6.14 -8.25
C LEU A 201 2.85 -5.74 -7.79
N THR A 202 3.87 -6.52 -8.17
CA THR A 202 5.27 -6.23 -7.88
C THR A 202 5.71 -4.94 -8.57
N ALA A 203 5.35 -4.72 -9.83
CA ALA A 203 5.66 -3.48 -10.54
C ALA A 203 5.04 -2.25 -9.87
N GLN A 204 3.78 -2.34 -9.41
CA GLN A 204 3.13 -1.28 -8.63
C GLN A 204 3.85 -1.04 -7.30
N ALA A 205 4.17 -2.11 -6.56
CA ALA A 205 4.90 -2.00 -5.30
C ALA A 205 6.28 -1.36 -5.46
N GLU A 206 7.00 -1.70 -6.54
CA GLU A 206 8.28 -1.07 -6.86
C GLU A 206 8.14 0.42 -7.20
N GLN A 207 7.07 0.82 -7.87
CA GLN A 207 6.78 2.22 -8.14
C GLN A 207 6.51 2.99 -6.84
N GLU A 208 5.70 2.43 -5.93
CA GLU A 208 5.45 3.02 -4.61
C GLU A 208 6.73 3.08 -3.77
N MET A 209 7.59 2.07 -3.83
CA MET A 209 8.91 2.11 -3.18
C MET A 209 9.80 3.23 -3.73
N LYS A 210 9.77 3.52 -5.04
CA LYS A 210 10.48 4.69 -5.60
C LYS A 210 9.91 6.01 -5.07
N THR A 211 8.59 6.09 -4.87
CA THR A 211 7.98 7.25 -4.19
C THR A 211 8.47 7.37 -2.75
N MET A 212 8.57 6.25 -2.03
CA MET A 212 9.13 6.22 -0.67
C MET A 212 10.61 6.66 -0.64
N THR A 213 11.46 6.23 -1.58
CA THR A 213 12.85 6.69 -1.63
C THR A 213 12.94 8.19 -1.91
N ALA A 214 12.14 8.72 -2.83
CA ALA A 214 12.08 10.16 -3.10
C ALA A 214 11.67 10.95 -1.86
N ASN A 215 10.68 10.46 -1.11
CA ASN A 215 10.23 11.08 0.14
C ASN A 215 11.31 11.05 1.23
N LEU A 216 12.06 9.95 1.36
CA LEU A 216 13.18 9.85 2.29
C LEU A 216 14.33 10.79 1.91
N ILE A 217 14.62 10.95 0.62
CA ILE A 217 15.63 11.90 0.10
C ILE A 217 15.20 13.34 0.38
N SER A 218 13.94 13.69 0.10
CA SER A 218 13.39 15.01 0.45
C SER A 218 13.42 15.25 1.95
N SER A 219 13.14 14.22 2.76
CA SER A 219 13.26 14.30 4.21
C SER A 219 14.69 14.65 4.61
N LEU A 220 15.73 14.02 4.03
CA LEU A 220 17.15 14.29 4.27
C LEU A 220 17.58 15.72 3.91
N GLN A 221 16.91 16.38 2.98
CA GLN A 221 17.16 17.77 2.58
C GLN A 221 16.57 18.79 3.57
N SER A 222 15.79 18.37 4.56
CA SER A 222 15.18 19.30 5.53
C SER A 222 16.19 19.88 6.54
N GLN A 223 16.02 21.16 6.86
CA GLN A 223 16.95 22.00 7.65
C GLN A 223 17.04 21.63 9.15
N GLY A 224 16.16 20.77 9.67
CA GLY A 224 16.01 20.50 11.11
C GLY A 224 16.36 19.08 11.57
N ILE A 225 17.05 18.28 10.74
CA ILE A 225 17.23 16.86 11.05
C ILE A 225 18.30 16.65 12.12
N LYS A 226 17.89 16.05 13.24
CA LYS A 226 18.81 15.55 14.28
C LYS A 226 19.54 14.30 13.82
N LEU A 227 20.75 14.06 14.35
CA LEU A 227 21.57 12.86 14.05
C LEU A 227 20.77 11.55 14.10
N ALA A 228 20.00 11.34 15.17
CA ALA A 228 19.17 10.14 15.32
C ALA A 228 18.07 10.00 14.25
N GLY A 229 17.61 11.11 13.66
CA GLY A 229 16.69 11.11 12.52
C GLY A 229 17.42 10.79 11.21
N ALA A 230 18.61 11.36 11.00
CA ALA A 230 19.46 11.09 9.84
C ALA A 230 19.92 9.61 9.78
N MET A 231 20.32 9.04 10.92
CA MET A 231 20.70 7.63 11.00
C MET A 231 19.54 6.70 10.64
N ARG A 232 18.31 7.02 11.10
CA ARG A 232 17.12 6.22 10.80
C ARG A 232 16.73 6.31 9.34
N THR A 233 16.67 7.51 8.77
CA THR A 233 16.32 7.71 7.35
C THR A 233 17.31 7.00 6.42
N ILE A 234 18.61 7.06 6.73
CA ILE A 234 19.63 6.27 6.03
C ILE A 234 19.44 4.77 6.23
N GLY A 235 19.13 4.32 7.45
CA GLY A 235 18.84 2.92 7.74
C GLY A 235 17.64 2.39 6.94
N TRP A 236 16.60 3.19 6.75
CA TRP A 236 15.46 2.86 5.89
C TRP A 236 15.86 2.86 4.41
N LEU A 237 16.63 3.85 3.96
CA LEU A 237 17.09 3.94 2.58
C LEU A 237 17.93 2.73 2.16
N ARG A 238 18.80 2.22 3.05
CA ARG A 238 19.55 0.97 2.84
C ARG A 238 18.64 -0.25 2.63
N ARG A 239 17.45 -0.27 3.24
CA ARG A 239 16.49 -1.38 3.12
C ARG A 239 15.58 -1.26 1.91
N VAL A 240 15.17 -0.04 1.56
CA VAL A 240 14.27 0.21 0.41
C VAL A 240 15.02 0.07 -0.91
N ALA A 241 16.27 0.56 -0.96
CA ALA A 241 17.07 0.63 -2.17
C ALA A 241 18.49 0.08 -1.93
N PRO A 242 18.64 -1.24 -1.72
CA PRO A 242 19.95 -1.88 -1.65
C PRO A 242 20.75 -1.69 -2.94
N GLU A 243 20.06 -1.56 -4.09
CA GLU A 243 20.65 -1.25 -5.39
C GLU A 243 21.48 0.04 -5.37
N LEU A 244 21.13 1.04 -4.57
CA LEU A 244 21.94 2.25 -4.44
C LEU A 244 23.26 1.93 -3.74
N ASP A 245 23.26 1.07 -2.73
CA ASP A 245 24.48 0.68 -2.03
C ASP A 245 25.39 -0.20 -2.92
N GLU A 246 24.79 -1.12 -3.71
CA GLU A 246 25.52 -2.06 -4.56
C GLU A 246 25.97 -1.50 -5.92
N SER A 247 25.23 -0.58 -6.53
CA SER A 247 25.51 -0.07 -7.89
C SER A 247 26.88 0.61 -8.05
N TRP A 248 27.51 1.02 -6.96
CA TRP A 248 28.91 1.46 -6.96
C TRP A 248 29.90 0.36 -6.54
N ALA A 249 29.49 -0.58 -5.69
CA ALA A 249 30.31 -1.68 -5.20
C ALA A 249 30.59 -2.75 -6.28
N THR A 250 29.62 -3.07 -7.15
CA THR A 250 29.76 -4.13 -8.17
C THR A 250 30.79 -3.81 -9.26
N LYS A 251 31.14 -2.53 -9.46
CA LYS A 251 32.21 -2.12 -10.39
C LYS A 251 33.61 -2.09 -9.75
N GLN A 252 33.73 -2.22 -8.42
CA GLN A 252 35.01 -2.25 -7.73
C GLN A 252 35.04 -3.34 -6.65
N THR A 253 35.07 -4.61 -7.06
CA THR A 253 35.29 -5.75 -6.16
C THR A 253 36.74 -5.92 -5.72
N SER A 254 37.56 -4.87 -5.76
CA SER A 254 38.92 -4.93 -5.23
C SER A 254 39.39 -3.52 -4.86
N PHE A 255 39.38 -3.25 -3.55
CA PHE A 255 40.02 -2.11 -2.88
C PHE A 255 39.32 -0.74 -3.02
N GLY A 256 38.68 -0.27 -1.93
CA GLY A 256 38.51 1.17 -1.67
C GLY A 256 37.15 1.59 -1.11
N SER A 257 37.16 2.02 0.16
CA SER A 257 36.11 2.72 0.93
C SER A 257 34.75 2.01 1.07
N GLY A 258 34.41 1.61 2.31
CA GLY A 258 33.07 1.13 2.71
C GLY A 258 32.01 2.25 2.71
N GLU A 259 32.15 3.18 1.78
CA GLU A 259 31.42 4.42 1.60
C GLU A 259 30.61 4.25 0.32
N GLY A 260 29.58 3.39 0.36
CA GLY A 260 28.68 3.17 -0.77
C GLY A 260 28.05 4.49 -1.28
N SER A 261 27.34 4.45 -2.41
CA SER A 261 26.76 5.66 -3.04
C SER A 261 25.86 6.47 -2.10
N LEU A 262 25.34 5.82 -1.06
CA LEU A 262 24.49 6.40 -0.04
C LEU A 262 25.23 7.45 0.83
N GLY A 263 26.54 7.33 1.00
CA GLY A 263 27.38 8.36 1.63
C GLY A 263 27.44 9.62 0.78
N ALA A 264 27.77 9.48 -0.50
CA ALA A 264 27.76 10.59 -1.45
C ALA A 264 26.37 11.24 -1.56
N LEU A 265 25.31 10.44 -1.62
CA LEU A 265 23.93 10.93 -1.64
C LEU A 265 23.58 11.76 -0.41
N PHE A 266 24.02 11.33 0.79
CA PHE A 266 23.82 12.13 2.00
C PHE A 266 24.51 13.49 1.89
N LEU A 267 25.77 13.53 1.44
CA LEU A 267 26.52 14.77 1.28
C LEU A 267 25.85 15.70 0.28
N VAL A 268 25.39 15.19 -0.87
CA VAL A 268 24.65 15.98 -1.88
C VAL A 268 23.33 16.52 -1.33
N CYS A 269 22.55 15.69 -0.63
CA CYS A 269 21.29 16.15 -0.01
C CYS A 269 21.53 17.24 1.03
N ARG A 270 22.63 17.13 1.78
CA ARG A 270 23.04 18.13 2.77
C ARG A 270 23.61 19.40 2.15
N LEU A 271 24.30 19.30 1.02
CA LEU A 271 24.73 20.44 0.24
C LEU A 271 23.53 21.21 -0.32
N ALA A 272 22.52 20.52 -0.88
CA ALA A 272 21.29 21.16 -1.32
C ALA A 272 20.55 21.88 -0.17
N CYS A 273 20.59 21.30 1.04
CA CYS A 273 20.09 21.96 2.25
C CYS A 273 20.91 23.22 2.58
N LEU A 274 22.24 23.15 2.54
CA LEU A 274 23.11 24.30 2.75
C LEU A 274 22.81 25.41 1.75
N GLU A 275 22.72 25.10 0.46
CA GLU A 275 22.35 26.05 -0.60
C GLU A 275 20.97 26.68 -0.36
N SER A 276 19.98 25.88 0.06
CA SER A 276 18.66 26.40 0.43
C SER A 276 18.70 27.37 1.61
N VAL A 277 19.53 27.10 2.63
CA VAL A 277 19.72 28.00 3.77
C VAL A 277 20.47 29.27 3.34
N LEU A 278 21.48 29.14 2.48
CA LEU A 278 22.23 30.27 1.93
C LEU A 278 21.37 31.12 0.99
N ALA A 279 20.44 30.51 0.24
CA ALA A 279 19.47 31.22 -0.58
C ALA A 279 18.51 32.08 0.27
N ALA A 280 18.25 31.72 1.53
CA ALA A 280 17.49 32.60 2.43
C ALA A 280 18.21 33.92 2.76
N LEU A 281 19.52 34.01 2.49
CA LEU A 281 20.31 35.26 2.60
C LEU A 281 20.24 36.11 1.32
N GLU A 282 19.49 35.69 0.29
CA GLU A 282 19.29 36.44 -0.95
C GLU A 282 18.98 37.93 -0.76
N PRO A 283 18.10 38.39 0.15
CA PRO A 283 17.87 39.84 0.33
C PRO A 283 19.11 40.59 0.82
N LEU A 284 19.99 39.96 1.59
CA LEU A 284 21.27 40.55 2.00
C LEU A 284 22.31 40.47 0.88
N ARG A 285 22.25 39.41 0.07
CA ARG A 285 23.09 39.25 -1.12
C ARG A 285 22.78 40.33 -2.15
N GLU A 286 21.52 40.60 -2.45
CA GLU A 286 21.11 41.67 -3.39
C GLU A 286 21.62 43.05 -2.96
N LEU A 287 21.64 43.34 -1.66
CA LEU A 287 22.22 44.58 -1.13
C LEU A 287 23.74 44.63 -1.32
N ALA A 288 24.42 43.50 -1.13
CA ALA A 288 25.86 43.38 -1.39
C ALA A 288 26.17 43.47 -2.90
N ASP A 289 25.33 42.89 -3.77
CA ASP A 289 25.44 42.97 -5.23
C ASP A 289 25.29 44.41 -5.73
N GLN A 290 24.35 45.17 -5.15
CA GLN A 290 24.22 46.60 -5.44
C GLN A 290 25.48 47.40 -5.06
N GLU A 291 26.15 47.04 -3.97
CA GLU A 291 27.45 47.63 -3.60
C GLU A 291 28.58 47.20 -4.55
N SER A 292 28.63 45.91 -4.95
CA SER A 292 29.56 45.38 -5.95
C SER A 292 29.42 46.11 -7.29
N GLU A 293 28.19 46.28 -7.78
CA GLU A 293 27.92 46.96 -9.04
C GLU A 293 28.30 48.44 -8.99
N ARG A 294 28.06 49.12 -7.87
CA ARG A 294 28.45 50.52 -7.66
C ARG A 294 29.96 50.69 -7.67
N ARG A 295 30.70 49.73 -7.08
CA ARG A 295 32.17 49.71 -7.14
C ARG A 295 32.66 49.53 -8.58
N VAL A 296 32.11 48.58 -9.33
CA VAL A 296 32.51 48.27 -10.71
C VAL A 296 32.15 49.40 -11.70
N LYS A 297 30.98 50.04 -11.53
CA LYS A 297 30.52 51.14 -12.40
C LYS A 297 31.24 52.48 -12.13
N GLY A 298 32.02 52.58 -11.05
CA GLY A 298 32.74 53.78 -10.64
C GLY A 298 31.82 54.84 -10.00
N ALA A 299 32.20 55.31 -8.81
CA ALA A 299 31.41 56.29 -8.06
C ALA A 299 31.30 57.64 -8.81
N THR A 300 30.07 58.06 -9.15
CA THR A 300 29.80 59.45 -9.55
C THR A 300 29.89 60.36 -8.32
N LYS A 301 31.07 60.95 -8.09
CA LYS A 301 31.48 62.16 -7.32
C LYS A 301 30.57 62.87 -6.28
N GLY A 302 29.50 62.27 -5.77
CA GLY A 302 28.51 62.94 -4.92
C GLY A 302 27.96 62.14 -3.74
N ASP A 303 28.49 60.94 -3.43
CA ASP A 303 27.88 60.04 -2.44
C ASP A 303 28.84 59.67 -1.28
N ALA A 304 29.54 60.67 -0.73
CA ALA A 304 30.49 60.51 0.39
C ALA A 304 29.81 60.19 1.75
N GLY A 305 28.50 59.93 1.77
CA GLY A 305 27.72 59.63 2.97
C GLY A 305 27.16 58.20 3.03
N TRP A 306 27.27 57.41 1.96
CA TRP A 306 26.87 56.01 1.99
C TRP A 306 28.01 55.19 2.58
N ALA A 307 27.75 54.47 3.68
CA ALA A 307 28.75 53.65 4.33
C ALA A 307 29.11 52.44 3.44
N ALA A 308 30.04 52.66 2.51
CA ALA A 308 30.46 51.70 1.51
C ALA A 308 30.96 50.41 2.18
N GLY A 309 30.38 49.28 1.81
CA GLY A 309 30.79 47.96 2.28
C GLY A 309 30.12 47.49 3.58
N GLN A 310 29.30 48.30 4.26
CA GLN A 310 28.63 47.86 5.49
C GLN A 310 27.55 46.80 5.25
N GLN A 311 26.85 46.83 4.12
CA GLN A 311 25.86 45.79 3.81
C GLN A 311 26.56 44.51 3.37
N THR A 312 27.62 44.64 2.57
CA THR A 312 28.48 43.52 2.20
C THR A 312 29.11 42.84 3.44
N GLU A 313 29.57 43.62 4.42
CA GLU A 313 30.09 43.11 5.70
C GLU A 313 29.03 42.31 6.47
N LYS A 314 27.80 42.85 6.60
CA LYS A 314 26.70 42.15 7.29
C LYS A 314 26.31 40.85 6.59
N TYR A 315 26.24 40.87 5.26
CA TYR A 315 26.00 39.67 4.46
C TYR A 315 27.10 38.64 4.72
N LEU A 316 28.36 39.03 4.60
CA LEU A 316 29.49 38.11 4.71
C LEU A 316 29.65 37.55 6.13
N LYS A 317 29.43 38.35 7.17
CA LYS A 317 29.38 37.85 8.57
C LYS A 317 28.30 36.78 8.76
N LYS A 318 27.09 37.03 8.23
CA LYS A 318 25.98 36.07 8.38
C LYS A 318 26.19 34.82 7.51
N TYR A 319 26.75 34.99 6.32
CA TYR A 319 27.15 33.90 5.43
C TYR A 319 28.18 32.99 6.10
N LEU A 320 29.27 33.57 6.64
CA LEU A 320 30.34 32.82 7.32
C LEU A 320 29.83 32.08 8.57
N GLU A 321 28.94 32.69 9.35
CA GLU A 321 28.32 32.04 10.52
C GLU A 321 27.52 30.80 10.11
N ILE A 322 26.59 30.95 9.15
CA ILE A 322 25.75 29.86 8.66
C ILE A 322 26.60 28.78 7.98
N PHE A 323 27.51 29.19 7.09
CA PHE A 323 28.37 28.27 6.36
C PHE A 323 29.22 27.43 7.31
N ARG A 324 29.84 28.06 8.32
CA ARG A 324 30.65 27.37 9.33
C ARG A 324 29.83 26.38 10.15
N GLU A 325 28.67 26.79 10.66
CA GLU A 325 27.81 25.94 11.48
C GLU A 325 27.31 24.72 10.67
N GLN A 326 26.81 24.97 9.46
CA GLN A 326 26.25 23.92 8.61
C GLN A 326 27.33 22.98 8.06
N SER A 327 28.47 23.49 7.57
CA SER A 327 29.58 22.64 7.09
C SER A 327 30.12 21.72 8.19
N PHE A 328 30.31 22.24 9.40
CA PHE A 328 30.72 21.46 10.57
C PHE A 328 29.68 20.39 10.92
N ALA A 329 28.39 20.75 10.95
CA ALA A 329 27.30 19.83 11.25
C ALA A 329 27.21 18.69 10.22
N ILE A 330 27.33 19.00 8.92
CA ILE A 330 27.25 18.02 7.84
C ILE A 330 28.36 16.97 7.95
N ILE A 331 29.61 17.41 8.05
CA ILE A 331 30.77 16.50 8.12
C ILE A 331 30.77 15.72 9.44
N SER A 332 30.39 16.35 10.56
CA SER A 332 30.28 15.66 11.86
C SER A 332 29.19 14.60 11.85
N MET A 333 28.02 14.91 11.30
CA MET A 333 26.93 13.93 11.13
C MET A 333 27.37 12.79 10.20
N TYR A 334 28.06 13.12 9.11
CA TYR A 334 28.56 12.11 8.19
C TYR A 334 29.49 11.11 8.86
N LYS A 335 30.53 11.60 9.57
CA LYS A 335 31.48 10.75 10.31
C LYS A 335 30.78 9.88 11.35
N SER A 336 29.71 10.37 11.97
CA SER A 336 28.94 9.60 12.95
C SER A 336 28.04 8.54 12.30
N ILE A 337 27.52 8.77 11.09
CA ILE A 337 26.61 7.83 10.40
C ILE A 337 27.40 6.77 9.63
N PHE A 338 28.58 7.13 9.13
CA PHE A 338 29.48 6.27 8.35
C PHE A 338 30.86 6.13 9.02
N PRO A 339 30.95 5.51 10.22
CA PRO A 339 32.23 5.32 10.91
C PRO A 339 33.21 4.45 10.12
N SER A 340 32.70 3.57 9.24
CA SER A 340 33.50 2.72 8.36
C SER A 340 34.12 3.44 7.15
N ALA A 341 33.75 4.70 6.90
CA ALA A 341 34.36 5.54 5.87
C ALA A 341 35.64 6.25 6.36
N LEU A 342 35.98 6.09 7.65
CA LEU A 342 37.26 6.54 8.21
C LEU A 342 38.26 5.38 8.17
N PRO A 343 39.54 5.60 7.81
CA PRO A 343 40.60 4.65 8.12
C PRO A 343 40.56 4.38 9.63
N ALA A 344 40.41 3.11 10.02
CA ALA A 344 40.19 2.74 11.43
C ALA A 344 41.29 3.32 12.35
N PRO A 345 40.95 4.14 13.37
CA PRO A 345 41.91 4.58 14.37
C PRO A 345 42.04 3.46 15.41
N GLY A 346 43.17 2.73 15.39
CA GLY A 346 43.42 1.62 16.30
C GLY A 346 44.34 0.50 15.80
N SER A 347 45.04 0.68 14.68
CA SER A 347 46.19 -0.16 14.32
C SER A 347 47.48 0.62 14.51
N GLU A 348 47.77 0.99 15.76
CA GLU A 348 49.17 1.29 16.12
C GLU A 348 49.91 -0.05 16.27
N GLU A 349 51.14 -0.09 15.73
CA GLU A 349 52.12 -1.19 15.79
C GLU A 349 51.92 -2.40 14.88
N SER A 350 51.79 -2.16 13.57
CA SER A 350 52.68 -2.86 12.64
C SER A 350 52.76 -2.08 11.34
N ALA A 351 53.98 -1.71 10.96
CA ALA A 351 54.27 -1.35 9.58
C ALA A 351 53.62 -2.40 8.67
N PRO A 352 52.92 -2.02 7.59
CA PRO A 352 52.40 -3.02 6.67
C PRO A 352 53.59 -3.82 6.16
N ALA A 353 53.62 -5.11 6.47
CA ALA A 353 54.53 -6.04 5.83
C ALA A 353 54.36 -5.82 4.32
N VAL A 354 55.46 -5.43 3.67
CA VAL A 354 55.57 -5.18 2.24
C VAL A 354 55.05 -6.43 1.52
N LYS A 355 53.77 -6.44 1.17
CA LYS A 355 53.27 -7.34 0.13
C LYS A 355 53.81 -6.80 -1.19
N PRO A 356 54.47 -7.63 -2.00
CA PRO A 356 55.14 -7.17 -3.20
C PRO A 356 54.14 -6.47 -4.12
N VAL A 357 54.55 -5.30 -4.60
CA VAL A 357 53.85 -4.47 -5.56
C VAL A 357 53.60 -5.29 -6.84
N THR A 358 52.43 -5.90 -6.96
CA THR A 358 51.96 -6.38 -8.24
C THR A 358 51.26 -5.23 -8.94
N GLN A 359 52.03 -4.56 -9.81
CA GLN A 359 51.59 -3.78 -10.97
C GLN A 359 50.39 -2.85 -10.74
N SER A 360 50.72 -1.63 -10.32
CA SER A 360 49.87 -0.45 -10.30
C SER A 360 49.09 -0.27 -11.62
N ASN A 361 47.77 -0.27 -11.53
CA ASN A 361 46.95 0.50 -12.47
C ASN A 361 47.32 2.00 -12.33
N PRO A 362 47.57 2.75 -13.42
CA PRO A 362 48.02 4.14 -13.38
C PRO A 362 46.90 5.16 -13.03
N LEU A 363 45.70 4.69 -12.71
CA LEU A 363 44.59 5.53 -12.24
C LEU A 363 44.34 5.17 -10.78
N GLN A 364 44.76 6.07 -9.89
CA GLN A 364 44.44 5.97 -8.46
C GLN A 364 42.92 5.82 -8.28
N PRO A 365 42.46 5.11 -7.23
CA PRO A 365 41.03 5.01 -6.93
C PRO A 365 40.45 6.43 -6.76
N ILE A 366 39.22 6.63 -7.24
CA ILE A 366 38.50 7.90 -7.10
C ILE A 366 38.51 8.28 -5.60
N PRO A 367 38.88 9.53 -5.26
CA PRO A 367 38.89 9.95 -3.86
C PRO A 367 37.54 9.72 -3.21
N SER A 368 37.57 9.34 -1.92
CA SER A 368 36.39 9.25 -1.07
C SER A 368 35.49 10.50 -1.23
N ALA A 369 34.17 10.33 -1.20
CA ALA A 369 33.23 11.44 -1.31
C ALA A 369 33.46 12.45 -0.17
N LEU A 370 33.79 11.97 1.03
CA LEU A 370 34.20 12.81 2.15
C LEU A 370 35.55 13.53 1.91
N ALA A 371 36.49 12.97 1.16
CA ALA A 371 37.75 13.65 0.88
C ALA A 371 37.57 14.86 -0.07
N THR A 372 36.63 14.75 -1.01
CA THR A 372 36.36 15.80 -2.01
C THR A 372 35.41 16.87 -1.48
N PHE A 373 34.49 16.50 -0.58
CA PHE A 373 33.43 17.40 -0.11
C PHE A 373 33.92 18.66 0.62
N PRO A 374 34.86 18.60 1.59
CA PRO A 374 35.43 19.80 2.20
C PRO A 374 36.15 20.70 1.20
N LEU A 375 36.83 20.14 0.19
CA LEU A 375 37.49 20.92 -0.85
C LEU A 375 36.47 21.71 -1.68
N HIS A 376 35.38 21.08 -2.06
CA HIS A 376 34.29 21.76 -2.77
C HIS A 376 33.60 22.84 -1.93
N LEU A 377 33.40 22.59 -0.63
CA LEU A 377 32.88 23.61 0.29
C LEU A 377 33.81 24.83 0.36
N VAL A 378 35.11 24.59 0.46
CA VAL A 378 36.11 25.66 0.44
C VAL A 378 36.05 26.44 -0.87
N GLU A 379 35.99 25.77 -2.01
CA GLU A 379 35.87 26.43 -3.32
C GLU A 379 34.68 27.41 -3.36
N ILE A 380 33.48 26.95 -2.95
CA ILE A 380 32.27 27.79 -2.85
C ILE A 380 32.48 29.00 -1.92
N LEU A 381 33.14 28.78 -0.77
CA LEU A 381 33.46 29.85 0.17
C LEU A 381 34.41 30.88 -0.44
N PHE A 382 35.49 30.44 -1.08
CA PHE A 382 36.49 31.34 -1.66
C PHE A 382 35.96 32.09 -2.88
N ASP A 383 35.14 31.48 -3.72
CA ASP A 383 34.46 32.18 -4.81
C ASP A 383 33.56 33.30 -4.29
N THR A 384 32.84 33.03 -3.19
CA THR A 384 32.03 34.07 -2.51
C THR A 384 32.93 35.18 -1.95
N LEU A 385 34.04 34.84 -1.29
CA LEU A 385 34.96 35.84 -0.74
C LEU A 385 35.62 36.69 -1.83
N ARG A 386 36.03 36.10 -2.96
CA ARG A 386 36.61 36.82 -4.11
C ARG A 386 35.66 37.90 -4.65
N ILE A 387 34.36 37.60 -4.70
CA ILE A 387 33.35 38.52 -5.23
C ILE A 387 33.09 39.69 -4.27
N TYR A 388 32.93 39.41 -2.97
CA TYR A 388 32.40 40.40 -2.02
C TYR A 388 33.46 41.06 -1.12
N LEU A 389 34.59 40.40 -0.83
CA LEU A 389 35.64 40.97 0.03
C LEU A 389 36.22 42.31 -0.49
N PRO A 390 36.41 42.53 -1.81
CA PRO A 390 36.87 43.83 -2.34
C PRO A 390 35.98 45.03 -2.02
N ASN A 391 34.70 44.81 -1.67
CA ASN A 391 33.76 45.90 -1.37
C ASN A 391 33.95 46.48 0.04
N VAL A 392 34.60 45.74 0.94
CA VAL A 392 34.79 46.15 2.34
C VAL A 392 36.11 46.92 2.44
N GLN A 393 36.04 48.25 2.54
CA GLN A 393 37.24 49.12 2.59
C GLN A 393 37.74 49.37 4.02
N ASP A 394 36.92 49.13 5.04
CA ASP A 394 37.30 49.32 6.43
C ASP A 394 38.24 48.19 6.91
N HIS A 395 39.47 48.54 7.26
CA HIS A 395 40.49 47.63 7.78
C HIS A 395 39.99 46.85 9.02
N SER A 396 39.24 47.49 9.91
CA SER A 396 38.73 46.82 11.12
C SER A 396 37.66 45.76 10.80
N ALA A 397 36.84 46.01 9.79
CA ALA A 397 35.83 45.08 9.28
C ALA A 397 36.49 43.91 8.53
N ARG A 398 37.51 44.18 7.70
CA ARG A 398 38.31 43.15 7.02
C ARG A 398 39.02 42.23 7.99
N ASP A 399 39.70 42.77 9.00
CA ASP A 399 40.33 42.00 10.08
C ASP A 399 39.33 41.09 10.79
N SER A 400 38.13 41.60 11.08
CA SER A 400 37.05 40.84 11.70
C SER A 400 36.58 39.68 10.83
N LEU A 401 36.41 39.91 9.52
CA LEU A 401 35.99 38.89 8.55
C LEU A 401 37.07 37.82 8.33
N LEU A 402 38.33 38.21 8.15
CA LEU A 402 39.46 37.28 8.02
C LEU A 402 39.63 36.42 9.28
N THR A 403 39.44 37.01 10.47
CA THR A 403 39.42 36.26 11.72
C THR A 403 38.26 35.24 11.75
N GLN A 404 37.07 35.59 11.25
CA GLN A 404 35.95 34.65 11.13
C GLN A 404 36.22 33.51 10.13
N VAL A 405 36.88 33.81 9.00
CA VAL A 405 37.32 32.79 8.04
C VAL A 405 38.33 31.84 8.68
N LEU A 406 39.28 32.34 9.46
CA LEU A 406 40.23 31.52 10.23
C LEU A 406 39.53 30.66 11.29
N TYR A 407 38.50 31.18 11.97
CA TYR A 407 37.67 30.37 12.86
C TYR A 407 36.90 29.27 12.11
N CYS A 408 36.46 29.55 10.88
CA CYS A 408 35.84 28.55 10.00
C CYS A 408 36.86 27.48 9.58
N ALA A 409 38.05 27.90 9.13
CA ALA A 409 39.15 27.02 8.76
C ALA A 409 39.58 26.12 9.93
N GLY A 410 39.69 26.68 11.13
CA GLY A 410 39.98 25.90 12.35
C GLY A 410 38.88 24.89 12.70
N SER A 411 37.60 25.24 12.55
CA SER A 411 36.51 24.28 12.79
C SER A 411 36.46 23.15 11.76
N LEU A 412 36.73 23.44 10.49
CA LEU A 412 36.75 22.44 9.42
C LEU A 412 38.05 21.62 9.42
N GLY A 413 39.16 22.22 9.85
CA GLY A 413 40.47 21.59 10.03
C GLY A 413 40.44 20.46 11.06
N ARG A 414 39.67 20.61 12.15
CA ARG A 414 39.39 19.50 13.10
C ARG A 414 38.74 18.28 12.43
N LEU A 415 38.09 18.49 11.29
CA LEU A 415 37.42 17.46 10.52
C LEU A 415 38.23 17.00 9.30
N GLY A 416 39.45 17.52 9.09
CA GLY A 416 40.38 17.11 8.03
C GLY A 416 40.38 17.99 6.78
N GLY A 417 39.74 19.17 6.82
CA GLY A 417 39.74 20.14 5.72
C GLY A 417 40.27 21.49 6.16
N ASP A 418 41.56 21.58 6.51
CA ASP A 418 42.19 22.86 6.84
C ASP A 418 42.54 23.63 5.56
N PHE A 419 42.02 24.85 5.46
CA PHE A 419 42.23 25.75 4.34
C PHE A 419 42.88 27.07 4.76
N SER A 420 43.44 27.16 5.96
CA SER A 420 44.04 28.39 6.50
C SER A 420 45.12 28.97 5.58
N MET A 421 45.86 28.11 4.86
CA MET A 421 46.88 28.50 3.89
C MET A 421 46.30 29.05 2.57
N MET A 422 45.09 28.63 2.17
CA MET A 422 44.46 29.12 0.94
C MET A 422 44.05 30.59 1.06
N ILE A 423 43.91 31.11 2.28
CA ILE A 423 43.63 32.54 2.52
C ILE A 423 44.81 33.42 2.03
N ALA A 424 46.06 32.94 2.12
CA ALA A 424 47.22 33.66 1.56
C ALA A 424 47.11 33.82 0.04
N LEU A 425 46.66 32.76 -0.65
CA LEU A 425 46.44 32.80 -2.10
C LEU A 425 45.30 33.75 -2.49
N LEU A 426 44.25 33.82 -1.66
CA LEU A 426 43.15 34.75 -1.89
C LEU A 426 43.60 36.21 -1.83
N GLU A 427 44.49 36.57 -0.90
CA GLU A 427 45.01 37.94 -0.81
C GLU A 427 45.93 38.28 -1.98
N GLU A 428 46.75 37.33 -2.43
CA GLU A 428 47.58 37.47 -3.64
C GLU A 428 46.71 37.68 -4.90
N ASP A 429 45.65 36.89 -5.07
CA ASP A 429 44.68 37.03 -6.16
C ASP A 429 43.98 38.40 -6.13
N LEU A 430 43.52 38.84 -4.94
CA LEU A 430 42.85 40.13 -4.77
C LEU A 430 43.76 41.33 -5.07
N ARG A 431 45.04 41.22 -4.74
CA ARG A 431 46.05 42.25 -5.06
C ARG A 431 46.29 42.36 -6.56
N ALA A 432 46.33 41.22 -7.25
CA ALA A 432 46.48 41.18 -8.71
C ALA A 432 45.28 41.83 -9.43
N ASP A 433 44.05 41.57 -8.96
CA ASP A 433 42.81 42.13 -9.53
C ASP A 433 42.63 43.63 -9.26
N LEU A 434 43.16 44.15 -8.15
CA LEU A 434 43.13 45.58 -7.81
C LEU A 434 44.17 46.42 -8.58
N GLY A 435 45.02 45.80 -9.39
CA GLY A 435 45.92 46.52 -10.29
C GLY A 435 47.01 47.32 -9.58
N GLU A 436 47.46 46.90 -8.40
CA GLU A 436 48.69 47.42 -7.78
C GLU A 436 49.96 46.86 -8.44
N ALA A 437 49.99 46.89 -9.78
CA ALA A 437 51.19 46.71 -10.56
C ALA A 437 51.56 48.06 -11.15
N ASP A 438 52.60 48.66 -10.56
CA ASP A 438 53.40 49.78 -11.08
C ASP A 438 52.95 51.20 -10.67
N GLY A 439 53.47 51.70 -9.54
CA GLY A 439 53.19 53.08 -9.11
C GLY A 439 53.69 53.57 -7.75
N ALA A 440 54.97 53.35 -7.43
CA ALA A 440 55.79 54.18 -6.53
C ALA A 440 55.39 54.33 -5.03
N THR A 441 56.27 53.75 -4.19
CA THR A 441 56.75 54.29 -2.89
C THR A 441 55.86 54.09 -1.66
N GLU A 442 55.88 52.88 -1.09
CA GLU A 442 55.88 52.58 0.36
C GLU A 442 56.16 51.07 0.57
N GLU A 443 57.38 50.64 0.26
CA GLU A 443 57.81 49.22 0.29
C GLU A 443 58.30 48.74 1.68
N GLN A 444 57.96 49.42 2.78
CA GLN A 444 58.28 48.97 4.14
C GLN A 444 57.12 49.29 5.06
N GLU A 445 56.59 48.27 5.77
CA GLU A 445 55.61 48.34 6.88
C GLU A 445 54.11 48.07 6.60
N VAL A 446 53.73 47.40 5.51
CA VAL A 446 52.48 46.60 5.55
C VAL A 446 52.90 45.15 5.68
N GLU A 447 53.12 44.66 6.91
CA GLU A 447 53.02 43.22 7.13
C GLU A 447 51.68 42.80 6.51
N GLU A 448 51.69 41.85 5.57
CA GLU A 448 50.48 41.35 4.90
C GLU A 448 49.35 41.26 5.94
N GLU A 449 48.23 41.95 5.71
CA GLU A 449 47.16 42.10 6.72
C GLU A 449 46.75 40.72 7.26
N TRP A 450 46.75 39.71 6.38
CA TRP A 450 46.58 38.31 6.76
C TRP A 450 47.67 37.74 7.67
N VAL A 451 48.96 38.05 7.48
CA VAL A 451 50.04 37.60 8.36
C VAL A 451 49.84 38.13 9.77
N GLU A 452 49.43 39.39 9.92
CA GLU A 452 49.08 39.95 11.23
C GLU A 452 47.88 39.25 11.86
N VAL A 453 46.80 39.08 11.10
CA VAL A 453 45.57 38.41 11.56
C VAL A 453 45.84 36.94 11.90
N MET A 454 46.69 36.25 11.14
CA MET A 454 47.09 34.87 11.37
C MET A 454 47.99 34.74 12.61
N LYS A 455 48.93 35.68 12.83
CA LYS A 455 49.71 35.78 14.08
C LYS A 455 48.78 36.01 15.28
N LYS A 456 47.86 36.97 15.19
CA LYS A 456 46.85 37.28 16.23
C LYS A 456 45.98 36.04 16.53
N HIS A 457 45.46 35.38 15.49
CA HIS A 457 44.65 34.17 15.62
C HIS A 457 45.43 32.99 16.21
N ARG A 458 46.69 32.76 15.79
CA ARG A 458 47.55 31.68 16.32
C ARG A 458 47.81 31.85 17.83
N VAL A 459 48.04 33.09 18.29
CA VAL A 459 48.23 33.41 19.71
C VAL A 459 46.92 33.22 20.49
N GLN A 460 45.78 33.65 19.94
CA GLN A 460 44.47 33.47 20.56
C GLN A 460 44.05 32.00 20.65
N ALA A 461 44.27 31.22 19.58
CA ALA A 461 43.99 29.78 19.54
C ALA A 461 44.87 29.02 20.54
N SER A 462 46.17 29.33 20.61
CA SER A 462 47.10 28.74 21.59
C SER A 462 46.69 29.06 23.03
N ARG A 463 46.22 30.29 23.30
CA ARG A 463 45.69 30.68 24.62
C ARG A 463 44.39 29.95 24.97
N LEU A 464 43.49 29.78 24.01
CA LEU A 464 42.24 29.03 24.19
C LEU A 464 42.51 27.53 24.44
N GLU A 465 43.49 26.94 23.76
CA GLU A 465 43.91 25.55 23.97
C GLU A 465 44.56 25.34 25.35
N LEU A 466 45.37 26.31 25.81
CA LEU A 466 45.92 26.33 27.18
C LEU A 466 44.83 26.44 28.26
N LEU A 467 43.75 27.19 27.98
CA LEU A 467 42.61 27.31 28.87
C LEU A 467 41.72 26.05 28.84
N ALA A 468 41.54 25.44 27.67
CA ALA A 468 40.74 24.24 27.48
C ALA A 468 41.43 22.96 28.00
N SER A 469 42.77 22.90 27.96
CA SER A 469 43.56 21.77 28.46
C SER A 469 43.69 21.74 29.99
N GLY A 470 43.21 22.76 30.71
CA GLY A 470 43.18 22.78 32.18
C GLY A 470 44.57 22.84 32.84
N VAL A 471 45.65 23.01 32.09
CA VAL A 471 47.04 22.97 32.60
C VAL A 471 47.44 24.29 33.32
N GLY A 472 46.55 25.27 33.42
CA GLY A 472 46.82 26.57 34.05
C GLY A 472 46.34 26.77 35.49
N THR A 473 45.52 25.88 36.07
CA THR A 473 44.93 26.10 37.40
C THR A 473 45.55 25.17 38.44
N GLY A 474 46.74 25.50 38.93
CA GLY A 474 47.39 24.70 39.96
C GLY A 474 48.53 25.41 40.68
N ARG A 475 48.21 26.28 41.65
CA ARG A 475 48.89 26.39 42.97
C ARG A 475 48.34 27.53 43.83
N THR A 476 47.34 27.22 44.64
CA THR A 476 47.22 27.77 46.00
C THR A 476 46.75 26.65 46.91
N THR A 477 47.70 25.86 47.42
CA THR A 477 47.46 24.90 48.49
C THR A 477 47.39 25.66 49.82
N SER A 478 46.21 25.71 50.44
CA SER A 478 46.08 25.97 51.89
C SER A 478 46.24 24.64 52.64
N PRO A 479 46.93 24.60 53.79
CA PRO A 479 47.10 23.37 54.55
C PRO A 479 45.84 23.13 55.40
N VAL A 480 45.25 21.95 55.29
CA VAL A 480 44.21 21.47 56.21
C VAL A 480 44.90 20.57 57.23
N ASP A 481 44.98 21.06 58.46
CA ASP A 481 45.43 20.29 59.62
C ASP A 481 44.50 19.09 59.86
N ARG A 482 45.11 17.90 59.94
CA ARG A 482 44.48 16.69 60.43
C ARG A 482 44.52 16.71 61.96
N THR A 483 43.39 16.94 62.61
CA THR A 483 43.19 16.55 64.01
C THR A 483 42.34 15.28 64.06
N ALA A 484 43.01 14.18 64.40
CA ALA A 484 42.38 12.96 64.85
C ALA A 484 41.80 13.16 66.25
N SER A 485 40.69 12.50 66.56
CA SER A 485 40.36 12.12 67.94
C SER A 485 39.52 10.84 67.95
N PRO A 486 39.64 10.00 69.01
CA PRO A 486 39.31 8.57 68.94
C PRO A 486 38.01 8.19 69.66
N LEU A 487 37.57 6.97 69.34
CA LEU A 487 36.68 6.05 70.07
C LEU A 487 36.12 6.51 71.44
N LYS A 488 34.78 6.57 71.50
CA LYS A 488 33.98 5.75 72.43
C LYS A 488 32.58 5.53 71.88
#